data_AF-A0AAD8IJE0-F1
#
_entry.id   AF-A0AAD8IJE0-F1
#
_cell.length_a   1.000
_cell.length_b   1.000
_cell.length_c   1.000
_cell.angle_alpha   90.00
_cell.angle_beta   90.00
_cell.angle_gamma   90.00
#
_symmetry.space_group_name_H-M   'P 1'
#
loop_
_entity.id
_entity.type
_entity.pdbx_description
1 polymer ?
#
loop_
_entity_poly.entity_id
_entity_poly.type
_entity_poly.pdbx_seq_one_letter_code
_entity_poly.pdbx_strand_id
1 'polypeptide(L)'
;MNIGLVGLCHIISFCRGWLIGRHDPKCLKTSTSAPAPTDSYVQELTKKIRQEVAVEVEAKVNQKVCAEVDGKINRKVQDNLTLALKKLAEANPTLNVDIGEICATISSDTVGDGTPMTNGPSS
;
A
#
# COMPACT_ATOMS: atom_id res chain seq x y z
N MET A 1 -22.79 -51.09 -22.71
CA MET A 1 -22.48 -49.77 -22.11
C MET A 1 -20.98 -49.56 -22.15
N ASN A 2 -20.48 -48.72 -23.06
CA ASN A 2 -19.07 -48.33 -23.09
C ASN A 2 -18.96 -46.83 -23.43
N ILE A 3 -19.65 -46.02 -22.62
CA ILE A 3 -19.85 -44.58 -22.83
C ILE A 3 -18.73 -43.78 -22.13
N GLY A 4 -17.97 -44.41 -21.22
CA GLY A 4 -16.97 -43.75 -20.38
C GLY A 4 -15.65 -43.41 -21.09
N LEU A 5 -15.24 -44.16 -22.11
CA LEU A 5 -13.93 -43.98 -22.74
C LEU A 5 -13.95 -42.93 -23.88
N VAL A 6 -15.08 -42.83 -24.60
CA VAL A 6 -15.24 -41.87 -25.72
C VAL A 6 -15.43 -40.44 -25.21
N GLY A 7 -16.05 -40.27 -24.03
CA GLY A 7 -16.20 -38.96 -23.39
C GLY A 7 -14.88 -38.38 -22.88
N LEU A 8 -14.02 -39.21 -22.27
CA LEU A 8 -12.71 -38.77 -21.79
C LEU A 8 -11.79 -38.33 -22.94
N CYS A 9 -11.85 -39.03 -24.08
CA CYS A 9 -11.02 -38.72 -25.23
C CYS A 9 -11.38 -37.36 -25.87
N HIS A 10 -12.67 -37.01 -25.91
CA HIS A 10 -13.11 -35.71 -26.40
C HIS A 10 -12.73 -34.55 -25.45
N ILE A 11 -12.81 -34.77 -24.14
CA ILE A 11 -12.43 -33.75 -23.15
C ILE A 11 -10.92 -33.48 -23.20
N ILE A 12 -10.09 -34.53 -23.27
CA ILE A 12 -8.63 -34.39 -23.37
C ILE A 12 -8.24 -33.70 -24.68
N SER A 13 -8.91 -34.03 -25.80
CA SER A 13 -8.65 -33.40 -27.10
C SER A 13 -9.09 -31.93 -27.14
N PHE A 14 -10.19 -31.58 -26.47
CA PHE A 14 -10.68 -30.20 -26.37
C PHE A 14 -9.76 -29.33 -25.50
N CYS A 15 -9.29 -29.85 -24.35
CA CYS A 15 -8.36 -29.14 -23.48
C CYS A 15 -7.00 -28.91 -24.14
N ARG A 16 -6.49 -29.87 -24.93
CA ARG A 16 -5.25 -29.69 -25.71
C ARG A 16 -5.38 -28.58 -26.76
N GLY A 17 -6.49 -28.51 -27.49
CA GLY A 17 -6.70 -27.49 -28.52
C GLY A 17 -6.79 -26.06 -27.97
N TRP A 18 -7.32 -25.90 -26.75
CA TRP A 18 -7.36 -24.61 -26.08
C TRP A 18 -6.00 -24.20 -25.50
N LEU A 19 -5.24 -25.15 -24.92
CA LEU A 19 -3.88 -24.88 -24.43
C LEU A 19 -2.86 -24.60 -25.55
N ILE A 20 -3.01 -25.23 -26.72
CA ILE A 20 -2.09 -25.07 -27.85
C ILE A 20 -2.40 -23.81 -28.68
N GLY A 21 -3.51 -23.11 -28.41
CA GLY A 21 -3.81 -21.83 -29.04
C GLY A 21 -3.88 -21.92 -30.56
N ARG A 22 -5.04 -22.32 -31.10
CA ARG A 22 -5.46 -22.14 -32.50
C ARG A 22 -4.32 -21.93 -33.51
N HIS A 23 -3.58 -23.00 -33.82
CA HIS A 23 -2.74 -23.03 -35.01
C HIS A 23 -3.36 -24.03 -35.98
N ASP A 24 -4.26 -23.54 -36.83
CA ASP A 24 -4.67 -24.26 -38.03
C ASP A 24 -3.47 -24.28 -39.01
N PRO A 25 -2.99 -25.44 -39.49
CA PRO A 25 -1.80 -25.51 -40.34
C PRO A 25 -2.01 -25.03 -41.77
N LYS A 26 -3.14 -24.39 -42.09
CA LYS A 26 -3.49 -23.96 -43.45
C LYS A 26 -4.09 -22.57 -43.44
N CYS A 27 -3.27 -21.55 -43.21
CA CYS A 27 -3.57 -20.21 -43.69
C CYS A 27 -2.34 -19.63 -44.39
N LEU A 28 -2.51 -19.40 -45.70
CA LEU A 28 -1.53 -18.80 -46.58
C LEU A 28 -1.18 -17.38 -46.12
N LYS A 29 0.12 -17.11 -46.11
CA LYS A 29 0.80 -15.82 -46.36
C LYS A 29 -0.11 -14.60 -46.54
N THR A 30 -0.26 -13.82 -45.48
CA THR A 30 -0.30 -12.36 -45.58
C THR A 30 0.79 -11.81 -44.67
N SER A 31 1.93 -11.50 -45.27
CA SER A 31 3.03 -10.80 -44.62
C SER A 31 2.58 -9.36 -44.33
N THR A 32 1.94 -9.18 -43.18
CA THR A 32 2.00 -7.89 -42.48
C THR A 32 2.64 -8.19 -41.14
N SER A 33 3.97 -8.32 -41.17
CA SER A 33 4.77 -8.23 -39.96
C SER A 33 4.51 -6.83 -39.41
N ALA A 34 3.74 -6.74 -38.33
CA ALA A 34 3.80 -5.55 -37.49
C ALA A 34 5.28 -5.30 -37.19
N PRO A 35 5.76 -4.04 -37.24
CA PRO A 35 7.14 -3.75 -36.87
C PRO A 35 7.36 -4.27 -35.45
N ALA A 36 8.33 -5.16 -35.29
CA ALA A 36 8.72 -5.65 -33.97
C ALA A 36 9.05 -4.44 -33.09
N PRO A 37 8.58 -4.39 -31.83
CA PRO A 37 8.93 -3.29 -30.93
C PRO A 37 10.44 -3.11 -30.92
N THR A 38 10.91 -1.93 -31.30
CA THR A 38 12.33 -1.61 -31.28
C THR A 38 12.81 -1.71 -29.83
N ASP A 39 13.98 -2.30 -29.60
CA ASP A 39 14.55 -2.50 -28.25
C ASP A 39 14.54 -1.19 -27.42
N SER A 40 14.78 -0.04 -28.07
CA SER A 40 14.67 1.29 -27.47
C SER A 40 13.27 1.63 -26.92
N TYR A 41 12.19 1.22 -27.58
CA TYR A 41 10.83 1.47 -27.10
C TYR A 41 10.52 0.65 -25.84
N VAL A 42 10.97 -0.61 -25.80
CA VAL A 42 10.83 -1.48 -24.62
C VAL A 42 11.63 -0.95 -23.44
N GLN A 43 12.83 -0.43 -23.68
CA GLN A 43 13.67 0.19 -22.65
C GLN A 43 13.03 1.46 -22.07
N GLU A 44 12.49 2.34 -22.91
CA GLU A 44 11.80 3.56 -22.46
C GLU A 44 10.54 3.23 -21.64
N LEU A 45 9.72 2.29 -22.11
CA LEU A 45 8.57 1.80 -21.33
C LEU A 45 9.00 1.22 -19.99
N THR A 46 10.06 0.40 -19.97
CA THR A 46 10.59 -0.19 -18.74
C THR A 46 11.06 0.87 -17.76
N LYS A 47 11.75 1.90 -18.24
CA LYS A 47 12.19 3.03 -17.43
C LYS A 47 11.01 3.80 -16.85
N LYS A 48 10.00 4.08 -17.67
CA LYS A 48 8.79 4.79 -17.25
C LYS A 48 8.02 4.03 -16.17
N ILE A 49 7.83 2.72 -16.37
CA ILE A 49 7.19 1.85 -15.37
C ILE A 49 7.97 1.88 -14.04
N ARG A 50 9.30 1.76 -14.08
CA ARG A 50 10.13 1.81 -12.86
C ARG A 50 9.98 3.14 -12.13
N GLN A 51 9.96 4.26 -12.85
CA GLN A 51 9.79 5.58 -12.25
C GLN A 51 8.40 5.76 -11.63
N GLU A 52 7.34 5.38 -12.33
CA GLU A 52 5.97 5.47 -11.82
C GLU A 52 5.79 4.60 -10.58
N VAL A 53 6.30 3.37 -10.59
CA VAL A 53 6.28 2.48 -9.42
C VAL A 53 7.07 3.07 -8.25
N ALA A 54 8.25 3.64 -8.48
CA ALA A 54 9.05 4.24 -7.42
C ALA A 54 8.31 5.40 -6.75
N VAL A 55 7.71 6.29 -7.53
CA VAL A 55 6.92 7.43 -7.03
C VAL A 55 5.70 6.96 -6.24
N GLU A 56 4.96 5.98 -6.77
CA GLU A 56 3.77 5.46 -6.08
C GLU A 56 4.12 4.75 -4.77
N VAL A 57 5.19 3.95 -4.77
CA VAL A 57 5.66 3.26 -3.56
C VAL A 57 6.12 4.27 -2.52
N GLU A 58 6.91 5.27 -2.90
CA GLU A 58 7.37 6.31 -1.99
C GLU A 58 6.20 7.07 -1.37
N ALA A 59 5.22 7.50 -2.18
CA ALA A 59 4.04 8.20 -1.68
C ALA A 59 3.24 7.35 -0.69
N LYS A 60 2.96 6.08 -1.02
CA LYS A 60 2.19 5.17 -0.16
C LYS A 60 2.95 4.80 1.12
N VAL A 61 4.25 4.57 1.02
CA VAL A 61 5.09 4.26 2.18
C VAL A 61 5.15 5.47 3.11
N ASN A 62 5.43 6.66 2.58
CA ASN A 62 5.48 7.87 3.39
C ASN A 62 4.14 8.15 4.08
N GLN A 63 3.03 8.06 3.36
CA GLN A 63 1.70 8.23 3.94
C GLN A 63 1.44 7.24 5.09
N LYS A 64 1.75 5.96 4.88
CA LYS A 64 1.52 4.91 5.88
C LYS A 64 2.43 5.07 7.09
N VAL A 65 3.70 5.36 6.87
CA VAL A 65 4.69 5.57 7.94
C VAL A 65 4.31 6.77 8.77
N CYS A 66 3.97 7.92 8.17
CA CYS A 66 3.53 9.09 8.91
C CYS A 66 2.30 8.78 9.76
N ALA A 67 1.25 8.19 9.18
CA ALA A 67 0.03 7.86 9.92
C ALA A 67 0.28 6.89 11.10
N GLU A 68 1.14 5.89 10.91
CA GLU A 68 1.47 4.93 11.96
C GLU A 68 2.33 5.56 13.07
N VAL A 69 3.30 6.39 12.70
CA VAL A 69 4.17 7.11 13.63
C VAL A 69 3.35 8.11 14.44
N ASP A 70 2.50 8.90 13.81
CA ASP A 70 1.64 9.88 14.49
C ASP A 70 0.70 9.18 15.48
N GLY A 71 0.05 8.10 15.06
CA GLY A 71 -0.82 7.31 15.95
C GLY A 71 -0.07 6.71 17.15
N LYS A 72 1.15 6.21 16.94
CA LYS A 72 2.00 5.66 18.01
C LYS A 72 2.49 6.74 18.97
N ILE A 73 2.95 7.88 18.44
CA ILE A 73 3.42 9.00 19.25
C ILE A 73 2.26 9.55 20.09
N ASN A 74 1.09 9.79 19.48
CA ASN A 74 -0.06 10.32 20.18
C ASN A 74 -0.46 9.42 21.36
N ARG A 75 -0.54 8.10 21.13
CA ARG A 75 -0.84 7.13 22.18
C ARG A 75 0.21 7.15 23.30
N LYS A 76 1.50 7.18 22.94
CA LYS A 76 2.58 7.18 23.94
C LYS A 76 2.63 8.47 24.75
N VAL A 77 2.30 9.60 24.14
CA VAL A 77 2.17 10.89 24.83
C VAL A 77 1.03 10.83 25.84
N GLN A 78 -0.13 10.29 25.43
CA GLN A 78 -1.27 10.10 26.33
C GLN A 78 -0.89 9.19 27.51
N ASP A 79 -0.32 8.01 27.26
CA ASP A 79 0.09 7.06 28.30
C ASP A 79 1.08 7.69 29.30
N ASN A 80 2.06 8.44 28.81
CA ASN A 80 3.06 9.11 29.65
C ASN A 80 2.44 10.22 30.51
N LEU A 81 1.52 11.01 29.95
CA LEU A 81 0.83 12.07 30.67
C LEU A 81 -0.08 11.48 31.75
N THR A 82 -0.85 10.43 31.43
CA THR A 82 -1.65 9.70 32.42
C THR A 82 -0.78 9.17 33.55
N LEU A 83 0.38 8.60 33.25
CA LEU A 83 1.31 8.10 34.27
C LEU A 83 1.87 9.23 35.13
N ALA A 84 2.23 10.37 34.53
CA ALA A 84 2.75 11.52 35.25
C ALA A 84 1.70 12.11 36.21
N LEU A 85 0.45 12.28 35.74
CA LEU A 85 -0.67 12.76 36.54
C LEU A 85 -0.99 11.81 37.70
N LYS A 86 -0.97 10.50 37.45
CA LYS A 86 -1.16 9.49 38.49
C LYS A 86 -0.08 9.61 39.58
N LYS A 87 1.19 9.72 39.19
CA LYS A 87 2.30 9.92 40.14
C LYS A 87 2.18 11.22 40.93
N LEU A 88 1.70 12.29 40.28
CA LEU A 88 1.49 13.58 40.93
C LEU A 88 0.37 13.52 41.99
N ALA A 89 -0.73 12.83 41.67
CA ALA A 89 -1.84 12.60 42.61
C ALA A 89 -1.42 11.69 43.77
N GLU A 90 -0.62 10.63 43.51
CA GLU A 90 -0.05 9.77 44.55
C GLU A 90 0.88 10.55 45.49
N ALA A 91 1.69 11.46 44.95
CA ALA A 91 2.59 12.31 45.74
C ALA A 91 1.86 13.43 46.49
N ASN A 92 0.66 13.83 46.05
CA ASN A 92 -0.13 14.90 46.64
C ASN A 92 -1.59 14.44 46.85
N PRO A 93 -1.90 13.71 47.93
CA PRO A 93 -3.22 13.13 48.16
C PRO A 93 -4.36 14.15 48.30
N THR A 94 -4.02 15.42 48.54
CA THR A 94 -4.97 16.54 48.60
C THR A 94 -5.31 17.10 47.21
N LEU A 95 -4.56 16.73 46.18
CA LEU A 95 -4.76 17.15 44.80
C LEU A 95 -5.77 16.21 44.13
N ASN A 96 -6.96 16.72 43.81
CA ASN A 96 -7.95 15.97 43.04
C ASN A 96 -7.69 16.19 41.54
N VAL A 97 -7.08 15.21 40.87
CA VAL A 97 -6.83 15.26 39.43
C VAL A 97 -7.84 14.37 38.72
N ASP A 98 -8.75 14.96 37.93
CA ASP A 98 -9.58 14.19 37.01
C ASP A 98 -8.78 13.82 35.76
N ILE A 99 -8.17 12.62 35.82
CA ILE A 99 -7.36 12.07 34.73
C ILE A 99 -8.22 11.80 33.49
N GLY A 100 -9.51 11.49 33.66
CA GLY A 100 -10.42 11.17 32.56
C GLY A 100 -10.70 12.38 31.67
N GLU A 101 -10.96 13.53 32.28
CA GLU A 101 -11.22 14.80 31.58
C GLU A 101 -9.98 15.32 30.83
N ILE A 102 -8.80 15.20 31.43
CA ILE A 102 -7.53 15.66 30.82
C ILE A 102 -7.15 14.79 29.62
N CYS A 103 -7.33 13.47 29.70
CA CYS A 103 -7.05 12.58 28.57
C CYS A 103 -8.04 12.78 27.40
N ALA A 104 -9.27 13.18 27.70
CA ALA A 104 -10.29 13.49 26.69
C ALA A 104 -10.02 14.81 25.96
N THR A 105 -9.57 15.86 26.66
CA THR A 105 -9.22 17.16 26.06
C THR A 105 -8.02 17.06 25.12
N ILE A 106 -6.97 16.32 25.50
CA ILE A 106 -5.79 16.09 24.64
C ILE A 106 -6.17 15.30 23.37
N SER A 107 -7.13 14.38 23.47
CA SER A 107 -7.65 13.64 22.31
C SER A 107 -8.48 14.53 21.36
N SER A 108 -8.97 15.68 21.84
CA SER A 108 -9.88 16.56 21.11
C SER A 108 -9.18 17.72 20.39
N ASP A 109 -7.90 18.00 20.67
CA ASP A 109 -7.12 19.09 20.04
C ASP A 109 -6.64 18.77 18.61
N THR A 110 -7.22 17.78 17.93
CA THR A 110 -6.91 17.46 16.52
C THR A 110 -7.51 18.46 15.51
N VAL A 111 -7.86 19.68 15.92
CA VAL A 111 -8.32 20.74 15.01
C VAL A 111 -7.29 21.85 14.94
N GLY A 112 -6.27 21.60 14.11
CA GLY A 112 -5.48 22.63 13.45
C GLY A 112 -4.51 23.41 14.32
N ASP A 113 -3.25 22.99 14.35
CA ASP A 113 -2.22 23.80 13.71
C ASP A 113 -1.00 22.95 13.39
N GLY A 114 -0.34 23.28 12.28
CA GLY A 114 0.82 22.57 11.79
C GLY A 114 1.97 22.60 12.79
N THR A 115 2.77 21.54 12.76
CA THR A 115 4.11 21.52 13.36
C THR A 115 4.84 22.83 12.99
N PRO A 116 5.32 23.64 13.94
CA PRO A 116 6.09 24.83 13.59
C PRO A 116 7.42 24.36 12.98
N MET A 117 7.55 24.48 11.66
CA MET A 117 8.85 24.36 11.01
C MET A 117 9.73 25.49 11.54
N THR A 118 10.73 25.13 12.35
CA THR A 118 11.79 26.04 12.75
C THR A 118 12.61 26.39 11.50
N ASN A 119 12.35 27.56 10.92
CA ASN A 119 13.23 28.13 9.91
C ASN A 119 14.51 28.60 10.63
N GLY A 120 15.60 27.86 10.42
CA GLY A 120 16.94 28.28 10.84
C GLY A 120 17.37 29.56 10.09
N PRO A 121 18.18 30.43 10.71
CA PRO A 121 18.60 31.68 10.09
C PRO A 121 19.58 31.38 8.94
N SER A 122 19.20 31.80 7.73
CA SER A 122 20.12 31.92 6.60
C SER A 122 21.05 33.11 6.87
N SER A 123 22.34 32.83 7.02
CA SER A 123 23.42 33.83 6.97
C SER A 123 24.05 33.86 5.59
#